data_AF-A0A4V1BFF5-F1
#
_entry.id   AF-A0A4V1BFF5-F1
#
_cell.length_a   1.000
_cell.length_b   1.000
_cell.length_c   1.000
_cell.angle_alpha   90.00
_cell.angle_beta   90.00
_cell.angle_gamma   90.00
#
_symmetry.space_group_name_H-M   'P 1'
#
loop_
_entity.id
_entity.type
_entity.pdbx_description
1 polymer ?
#
loop_
_entity_poly.entity_id
_entity_poly.type
_entity_poly.pdbx_seq_one_letter_code
_entity_poly.pdbx_strand_id
1 'polypeptide(L)'
;MTVSHTSVFTPMAAGLPPNITEDTVTTINADLADNHVATVDGKDQTELAAVAADARADGIALSIVVVPGNPGHDSSLRDLATEVGKTQHGTVVVLSDDWVGTYSDTISRVRLEWAEDTAKFKGGAHSAEAARLFVDKLEQPESVSYTAITGVLLVGTAAVVAGLYFVKSRRRGEPATPTDVSGADPR
;
A
#
# COMPACT_ATOMS: atom_id res chain seq x y z
N MET A 1 -4.89 4.34 -48.23
CA MET A 1 -5.26 3.58 -47.02
C MET A 1 -5.05 4.50 -45.83
N THR A 2 -6.13 5.02 -45.26
CA THR A 2 -6.10 5.86 -44.06
C THR A 2 -6.23 4.94 -42.86
N VAL A 3 -5.18 4.88 -42.04
CA VAL A 3 -5.20 4.12 -40.78
C VAL A 3 -5.96 4.96 -39.77
N SER A 4 -7.16 4.52 -39.39
CA SER A 4 -7.89 5.12 -38.27
C SER A 4 -7.12 4.85 -36.99
N HIS A 5 -6.65 5.90 -36.32
CA HIS A 5 -6.00 5.79 -35.03
C HIS A 5 -6.99 5.20 -34.02
N THR A 6 -6.64 4.01 -33.54
CA THR A 6 -7.30 3.27 -32.47
C THR A 6 -7.52 4.18 -31.27
N SER A 7 -8.75 4.27 -30.78
CA SER A 7 -9.06 4.83 -29.46
C SER A 7 -8.42 3.91 -28.41
N VAL A 8 -7.25 4.29 -27.93
CA VAL A 8 -6.48 3.53 -26.93
C VAL A 8 -6.79 4.15 -25.56
N PHE A 9 -7.45 3.37 -24.71
CA PHE A 9 -7.59 3.56 -23.25
C PHE A 9 -7.83 4.99 -22.77
N THR A 10 -9.10 5.40 -22.69
CA THR A 10 -9.48 6.46 -21.76
C THR A 10 -9.26 5.91 -20.34
N PRO A 11 -8.41 6.53 -19.49
CA PRO A 11 -8.34 6.14 -18.09
C PRO A 11 -9.72 6.33 -17.47
N MET A 12 -10.27 5.27 -16.90
CA MET A 12 -11.48 5.37 -16.10
C MET A 12 -11.13 6.13 -14.81
N ALA A 13 -11.97 7.09 -14.44
CA ALA A 13 -11.81 7.75 -13.16
C ALA A 13 -11.95 6.72 -12.04
N ALA A 14 -11.04 6.79 -11.05
CA ALA A 14 -11.26 6.17 -9.76
C ALA A 14 -12.61 6.66 -9.20
N GLY A 15 -13.39 5.76 -8.61
CA GLY A 15 -14.81 6.01 -8.38
C GLY A 15 -15.30 5.36 -7.10
N LEU A 16 -16.13 6.11 -6.37
CA LEU A 16 -16.83 5.62 -5.18
C LEU A 16 -17.67 4.37 -5.52
N PRO A 17 -17.93 3.49 -4.55
CA PRO A 17 -18.83 2.37 -4.75
C PRO A 17 -20.20 2.85 -5.29
N PRO A 18 -20.90 2.06 -6.13
CA PRO A 18 -22.08 2.54 -6.88
C PRO A 18 -23.23 3.09 -6.01
N ASN A 19 -23.26 2.70 -4.73
CA ASN A 19 -24.25 3.09 -3.73
C ASN A 19 -23.79 4.24 -2.82
N ILE A 20 -22.64 4.87 -3.09
CA ILE A 20 -22.05 5.92 -2.26
C ILE A 20 -21.97 7.22 -3.06
N THR A 21 -22.68 8.24 -2.60
CA THR A 21 -22.66 9.59 -3.18
C THR A 21 -21.83 10.56 -2.33
N GLU A 22 -21.61 11.78 -2.80
CA GLU A 22 -20.96 12.84 -2.02
C GLU A 22 -21.71 13.15 -0.71
N ASP A 23 -23.05 13.13 -0.74
CA ASP A 23 -23.88 13.29 0.46
C ASP A 23 -23.69 12.12 1.44
N THR A 24 -23.54 10.89 0.92
CA THR A 24 -23.21 9.73 1.75
C THR A 24 -21.84 9.89 2.40
N VAL A 25 -20.83 10.36 1.67
CA VAL A 25 -19.49 10.64 2.23
C VAL A 25 -19.55 11.72 3.30
N THR A 26 -20.37 12.76 3.10
CA THR A 26 -20.60 13.80 4.12
C THR A 26 -21.21 13.21 5.39
N THR A 27 -22.18 12.30 5.26
CA THR A 27 -22.81 11.61 6.39
C THR A 27 -21.81 10.69 7.10
N ILE A 28 -21.04 9.91 6.34
CA ILE A 28 -19.95 9.07 6.87
C ILE A 28 -19.00 9.92 7.70
N ASN A 29 -18.55 11.08 7.19
CA ASN A 29 -17.63 11.93 7.93
C ASN A 29 -18.23 12.49 9.23
N ALA A 30 -19.53 12.75 9.27
CA ALA A 30 -20.21 13.19 10.47
C ALA A 30 -20.26 12.06 11.52
N ASP A 31 -20.63 10.84 11.12
CA ASP A 31 -20.67 9.66 12.01
C ASP A 31 -19.27 9.33 12.55
N LEU A 32 -18.25 9.36 11.68
CA LEU A 32 -16.85 9.13 12.07
C LEU A 32 -16.32 10.18 13.05
N ALA A 33 -16.85 11.40 13.05
CA ALA A 33 -16.48 12.43 14.00
C ALA A 33 -17.08 12.19 15.40
N ASP A 34 -18.16 11.41 15.51
CA ASP A 34 -18.82 11.08 16.78
C ASP A 34 -18.10 9.93 17.50
N ASN A 35 -18.01 8.76 16.85
CA ASN A 35 -17.51 7.54 17.48
C ASN A 35 -16.47 6.76 16.63
N HIS A 36 -15.98 7.37 15.54
CA HIS A 36 -15.05 6.76 14.59
C HIS A 36 -15.61 5.54 13.83
N VAL A 37 -16.94 5.39 13.78
CA VAL A 37 -17.63 4.34 13.01
C VAL A 37 -18.74 4.94 12.17
N ALA A 38 -18.86 4.49 10.93
CA ALA A 38 -20.00 4.78 10.08
C ALA A 38 -20.53 3.50 9.45
N THR A 39 -21.83 3.24 9.56
CA THR A 39 -22.50 2.08 8.95
C THR A 39 -23.57 2.59 7.99
N VAL A 40 -23.35 2.44 6.68
CA VAL A 40 -24.23 3.04 5.65
C VAL A 40 -25.65 2.47 5.65
N ASP A 41 -25.83 1.23 6.14
CA ASP A 41 -27.13 0.58 6.31
C ASP A 41 -27.75 0.77 7.71
N GLY A 42 -27.11 1.53 8.59
CA GLY A 42 -27.57 1.79 9.95
C GLY A 42 -27.47 0.58 10.89
N LYS A 43 -26.61 -0.39 10.59
CA LYS A 43 -26.26 -1.49 11.51
C LYS A 43 -25.78 -0.96 12.86
N ASP A 44 -25.94 -1.78 13.89
CA ASP A 44 -25.41 -1.47 15.23
C ASP A 44 -23.89 -1.25 15.17
N GLN A 45 -23.47 -0.09 15.67
CA GLN A 45 -22.08 0.35 15.68
C GLN A 45 -21.36 0.00 16.98
N THR A 46 -22.06 -0.49 18.01
CA THR A 46 -21.53 -0.62 19.38
C THR A 46 -20.23 -1.42 19.44
N GLU A 47 -20.19 -2.60 18.81
CA GLU A 47 -18.98 -3.43 18.82
C GLU A 47 -17.86 -2.84 17.97
N LEU A 48 -18.18 -2.20 16.86
CA LEU A 48 -17.21 -1.53 15.98
C LEU A 48 -16.59 -0.33 16.69
N ALA A 49 -17.39 0.44 17.43
CA ALA A 49 -16.94 1.62 18.15
C ALA A 49 -15.99 1.22 19.28
N ALA A 50 -16.23 0.09 19.94
CA ALA A 50 -15.28 -0.49 20.88
C ALA A 50 -13.93 -0.83 20.21
N VAL A 51 -13.95 -1.50 19.05
CA VAL A 51 -12.72 -1.83 18.30
C VAL A 51 -11.97 -0.57 17.87
N ALA A 52 -12.67 0.45 17.38
CA ALA A 52 -12.07 1.73 17.02
C ALA A 52 -11.47 2.44 18.23
N ALA A 53 -12.17 2.45 19.37
CA ALA A 53 -11.68 3.06 20.59
C ALA A 53 -10.43 2.35 21.14
N ASP A 54 -10.43 1.01 21.18
CA ASP A 54 -9.30 0.20 21.64
C ASP A 54 -8.07 0.43 20.75
N ALA A 55 -8.22 0.31 19.43
CA ALA A 55 -7.12 0.55 18.48
C ALA A 55 -6.52 1.96 18.64
N ARG A 56 -7.36 2.97 18.89
CA ARG A 56 -6.92 4.36 19.12
C ARG A 56 -6.19 4.53 20.44
N ALA A 57 -6.62 3.83 21.49
CA ALA A 57 -5.91 3.81 22.76
C ALA A 57 -4.51 3.19 22.61
N ASP A 58 -4.37 2.22 21.71
CA ASP A 58 -3.11 1.56 21.39
C ASP A 58 -2.29 2.27 20.28
N GLY A 59 -2.71 3.49 19.90
CA GLY A 59 -1.96 4.39 19.03
C GLY A 59 -2.24 4.24 17.54
N ILE A 60 -3.21 3.42 17.14
CA ILE A 60 -3.70 3.33 15.76
C ILE A 60 -4.92 4.27 15.66
N ALA A 61 -4.74 5.42 15.00
CA ALA A 61 -5.83 6.38 14.77
C ALA A 61 -6.88 5.83 13.78
N LEU A 62 -7.67 4.84 14.20
CA LEU A 62 -8.58 4.07 13.37
C LEU A 62 -9.93 4.79 13.18
N SER A 63 -10.47 4.70 11.97
CA SER A 63 -11.85 5.00 11.59
C SER A 63 -12.39 3.83 10.76
N ILE A 64 -13.61 3.37 11.06
CA ILE A 64 -14.21 2.19 10.45
C ILE A 64 -15.47 2.58 9.68
N VAL A 65 -15.53 2.22 8.40
CA VAL A 65 -16.72 2.43 7.57
C VAL A 65 -17.23 1.06 7.12
N VAL A 66 -18.52 0.81 7.28
CA VAL A 66 -19.19 -0.41 6.78
C VAL A 66 -20.15 -0.02 5.68
N VAL A 67 -19.97 -0.62 4.50
CA VAL A 67 -20.84 -0.45 3.33
C VAL A 67 -21.56 -1.76 3.02
N PRO A 68 -22.85 -1.73 2.66
CA PRO A 68 -23.59 -2.95 2.34
C PRO A 68 -23.22 -3.47 0.94
N GLY A 69 -22.99 -4.78 0.84
CA GLY A 69 -22.73 -5.45 -0.44
C GLY A 69 -21.33 -5.20 -1.00
N ASN A 70 -20.82 -6.17 -1.76
CA ASN A 70 -19.55 -6.02 -2.44
C ASN A 70 -19.73 -5.14 -3.70
N PRO A 71 -18.88 -4.10 -3.91
CA PRO A 71 -18.87 -3.38 -5.18
C PRO A 71 -18.43 -4.29 -6.34
N GLY A 72 -18.51 -3.80 -7.58
CA GLY A 72 -18.00 -4.55 -8.73
C GLY A 72 -16.47 -4.72 -8.72
N HIS A 73 -15.75 -3.81 -8.07
CA HIS A 73 -14.29 -3.80 -7.95
C HIS A 73 -13.86 -3.45 -6.53
N ASP A 74 -12.90 -4.21 -5.98
CA ASP A 74 -12.32 -4.00 -4.65
C ASP A 74 -11.68 -2.62 -4.52
N SER A 75 -11.11 -2.12 -5.62
CA SER A 75 -10.55 -0.78 -5.73
C SER A 75 -11.53 0.33 -5.34
N SER A 76 -12.84 0.15 -5.52
CA SER A 76 -13.84 1.14 -5.11
C SER A 76 -13.89 1.35 -3.59
N LEU A 77 -13.61 0.31 -2.78
CA LEU A 77 -13.53 0.48 -1.33
C LEU A 77 -12.27 1.26 -0.92
N ARG A 78 -11.16 1.03 -1.61
CA ARG A 78 -9.92 1.81 -1.42
C ARG A 78 -10.10 3.28 -1.82
N ASP A 79 -10.82 3.51 -2.91
CA ASP A 79 -11.14 4.87 -3.37
C ASP A 79 -12.01 5.59 -2.34
N LEU A 80 -13.02 4.91 -1.77
CA LEU A 80 -13.81 5.44 -0.65
C LEU A 80 -12.95 5.69 0.59
N ALA A 81 -12.08 4.76 0.97
CA ALA A 81 -11.17 4.94 2.11
C ALA A 81 -10.27 6.17 1.92
N THR A 82 -9.77 6.37 0.71
CA THR A 82 -8.95 7.53 0.33
C THR A 82 -9.76 8.82 0.36
N GLU A 83 -11.01 8.81 -0.11
CA GLU A 83 -11.88 9.97 -0.08
C GLU A 83 -12.20 10.41 1.36
N VAL A 84 -12.59 9.47 2.21
CA VAL A 84 -12.79 9.69 3.65
C VAL A 84 -11.50 10.18 4.31
N GLY A 85 -10.36 9.59 3.94
CA GLY A 85 -9.03 9.93 4.44
C GLY A 85 -8.58 11.37 4.17
N LYS A 86 -9.19 12.07 3.20
CA LYS A 86 -8.95 13.52 3.00
C LYS A 86 -9.46 14.37 4.16
N THR A 87 -10.46 13.88 4.87
CA THR A 87 -11.09 14.57 6.02
C THR A 87 -10.67 13.91 7.33
N GLN A 88 -10.72 12.57 7.38
CA GLN A 88 -10.33 11.78 8.54
C GLN A 88 -8.85 11.42 8.44
N HIS A 89 -8.02 12.07 9.25
CA HIS A 89 -6.59 11.73 9.36
C HIS A 89 -6.40 10.39 10.09
N GLY A 90 -5.24 9.75 9.90
CA GLY A 90 -4.94 8.45 10.48
C GLY A 90 -5.22 7.29 9.52
N THR A 91 -5.85 6.23 10.03
CA THR A 91 -6.12 4.98 9.30
C THR A 91 -7.62 4.80 9.12
N VAL A 92 -8.06 4.64 7.88
CA VAL A 92 -9.46 4.35 7.52
C VAL A 92 -9.53 2.92 6.98
N VAL A 93 -10.43 2.11 7.52
CA VAL A 93 -10.79 0.80 6.99
C VAL A 93 -12.25 0.82 6.53
N VAL A 94 -12.48 0.47 5.26
CA VAL A 94 -13.80 0.31 4.66
C VAL A 94 -14.06 -1.18 4.49
N LEU A 95 -15.11 -1.68 5.14
CA LEU A 95 -15.54 -3.07 5.12
C LEU A 95 -16.82 -3.19 4.30
N SER A 96 -16.82 -4.07 3.30
CA SER A 96 -18.04 -4.58 2.69
C SER A 96 -18.34 -5.99 3.20
N ASP A 97 -19.18 -6.75 2.49
CA ASP A 97 -19.49 -8.12 2.89
C ASP A 97 -18.24 -9.00 2.92
N ASP A 98 -17.44 -8.99 1.85
CA ASP A 98 -16.24 -9.85 1.75
C ASP A 98 -14.96 -9.08 1.46
N TRP A 99 -15.04 -7.80 1.10
CA TRP A 99 -13.90 -7.02 0.67
C TRP A 99 -13.57 -5.93 1.67
N VAL A 100 -12.30 -5.52 1.61
CA VAL A 100 -11.73 -4.51 2.49
C VAL A 100 -10.95 -3.54 1.61
N GLY A 101 -11.11 -2.24 1.87
CA GLY A 101 -10.25 -1.21 1.31
C GLY A 101 -9.75 -0.28 2.41
N THR A 102 -8.47 0.06 2.39
CA THR A 102 -7.87 0.91 3.42
C THR A 102 -7.15 2.13 2.86
N TYR A 103 -6.96 3.08 3.76
CA TYR A 103 -6.10 4.24 3.61
C TYR A 103 -5.39 4.48 4.94
N SER A 104 -4.12 4.89 4.91
CA SER A 104 -3.43 5.41 6.08
C SER A 104 -2.38 6.44 5.69
N ASP A 105 -2.25 7.49 6.49
CA ASP A 105 -1.17 8.49 6.39
C ASP A 105 0.09 8.12 7.19
N THR A 106 0.00 7.09 8.05
CA THR A 106 1.04 6.72 9.01
C THR A 106 1.49 5.27 8.89
N ILE A 107 0.63 4.37 8.41
CA ILE A 107 0.94 2.95 8.24
C ILE A 107 1.38 2.67 6.81
N SER A 108 2.47 1.91 6.66
CA SER A 108 3.00 1.54 5.35
C SER A 108 1.94 0.74 4.56
N ARG A 109 1.89 0.97 3.25
CA ARG A 109 0.95 0.26 2.37
C ARG A 109 1.08 -1.26 2.45
N VAL A 110 2.31 -1.77 2.59
CA VAL A 110 2.56 -3.22 2.70
C VAL A 110 1.93 -3.80 3.97
N ARG A 111 2.03 -3.07 5.10
CA ARG A 111 1.42 -3.49 6.37
C ARG A 111 -0.10 -3.40 6.33
N LEU A 112 -0.66 -2.40 5.65
CA LEU A 112 -2.10 -2.32 5.40
C LEU A 112 -2.60 -3.50 4.56
N GLU A 113 -1.96 -3.78 3.41
CA GLU A 113 -2.35 -4.88 2.52
C GLU A 113 -2.32 -6.24 3.25
N TRP A 114 -1.34 -6.44 4.15
CA TRP A 114 -1.27 -7.64 4.98
C TRP A 114 -2.41 -7.77 5.99
N ALA A 115 -2.84 -6.64 6.58
CA ALA A 115 -3.98 -6.61 7.48
C ALA A 115 -5.31 -6.75 6.74
N GLU A 116 -5.47 -6.10 5.58
CA GLU A 116 -6.63 -6.26 4.69
C GLU A 116 -6.87 -7.72 4.33
N ASP A 117 -5.83 -8.43 3.89
CA ASP A 117 -5.95 -9.83 3.47
C ASP A 117 -6.43 -10.75 4.59
N THR A 118 -6.15 -10.42 5.85
CA THR A 118 -6.62 -11.18 7.02
C THR A 118 -8.10 -10.91 7.32
N ALA A 119 -8.58 -9.71 7.00
CA ALA A 119 -9.93 -9.26 7.30
C ALA A 119 -10.95 -9.54 6.17
N LYS A 120 -10.50 -9.90 4.97
CA LYS A 120 -11.37 -10.28 3.84
C LYS A 120 -12.15 -11.57 4.08
N PHE A 121 -13.25 -11.73 3.35
CA PHE A 121 -14.09 -12.95 3.27
C PHE A 121 -14.72 -13.39 4.61
N LYS A 122 -15.09 -12.43 5.45
CA LYS A 122 -15.78 -12.69 6.72
C LYS A 122 -17.31 -12.65 6.60
N GLY A 123 -17.84 -12.00 5.58
CA GLY A 123 -19.27 -11.77 5.42
C GLY A 123 -19.73 -10.49 6.14
N GLY A 124 -20.72 -9.80 5.57
CA GLY A 124 -21.18 -8.48 6.05
C GLY A 124 -21.91 -8.47 7.40
N ALA A 125 -22.19 -9.66 7.95
CA ALA A 125 -22.67 -9.82 9.32
C ALA A 125 -21.53 -9.86 10.36
N HIS A 126 -20.28 -9.96 9.91
CA HIS A 126 -19.10 -10.16 10.73
C HIS A 126 -18.12 -8.98 10.64
N SER A 127 -18.61 -7.77 10.35
CA SER A 127 -17.77 -6.57 10.21
C SER A 127 -16.97 -6.25 11.48
N ALA A 128 -17.52 -6.50 12.67
CA ALA A 128 -16.80 -6.32 13.93
C ALA A 128 -15.64 -7.33 14.09
N GLU A 129 -15.85 -8.58 13.69
CA GLU A 129 -14.78 -9.59 13.67
C GLU A 129 -13.69 -9.23 12.64
N ALA A 130 -14.09 -8.82 11.44
CA ALA A 130 -13.17 -8.38 10.40
C ALA A 130 -12.32 -7.18 10.87
N ALA A 131 -12.94 -6.20 11.54
CA ALA A 131 -12.24 -5.05 12.11
C ALA A 131 -11.23 -5.46 13.18
N ARG A 132 -11.60 -6.38 14.09
CA ARG A 132 -10.67 -6.91 15.12
C ARG A 132 -9.47 -7.60 14.48
N LEU A 133 -9.72 -8.51 13.53
CA LEU A 133 -8.65 -9.21 12.81
C LEU A 133 -7.72 -8.26 12.04
N PHE A 134 -8.27 -7.19 11.48
CA PHE A 134 -7.48 -6.14 10.84
C PHE A 134 -6.54 -5.46 11.84
N VAL A 135 -7.07 -5.01 12.99
CA VAL A 135 -6.29 -4.34 14.05
C VAL A 135 -5.24 -5.28 14.64
N ASP A 136 -5.63 -6.49 15.03
CA ASP A 136 -4.73 -7.53 15.55
C ASP A 136 -3.57 -7.78 14.58
N LYS A 137 -3.85 -7.69 13.27
CA LYS A 137 -2.83 -7.88 12.26
C LYS A 137 -1.91 -6.69 12.11
N LEU A 138 -2.44 -5.48 12.24
CA LEU A 138 -1.61 -4.28 12.26
C LEU A 138 -0.67 -4.30 13.46
N GLU A 139 -1.12 -4.64 14.66
CA GLU A 139 -0.31 -4.64 15.88
C GLU A 139 0.87 -5.62 15.86
N GLN A 140 0.81 -6.63 15.00
CA GLN A 140 1.93 -7.55 14.81
C GLN A 140 3.15 -6.80 14.23
N PRO A 141 4.34 -6.98 14.83
CA PRO A 141 5.55 -6.37 14.30
C PRO A 141 5.84 -6.88 12.88
N GLU A 142 6.29 -5.98 12.01
CA GLU A 142 6.81 -6.37 10.69
C GLU A 142 7.95 -7.37 10.91
N SER A 143 7.77 -8.61 10.43
CA SER A 143 8.74 -9.69 10.64
C SER A 143 10.07 -9.42 9.92
N VAL A 144 10.05 -8.55 8.91
CA VAL A 144 11.20 -8.24 8.05
C VAL A 144 11.20 -6.74 7.72
N SER A 145 12.26 -6.04 8.11
CA SER A 145 12.46 -4.63 7.74
C SER A 145 12.89 -4.53 6.27
N TYR A 146 11.97 -4.18 5.37
CA TYR A 146 12.29 -3.93 3.97
C TYR A 146 13.32 -2.82 3.80
N THR A 147 13.26 -1.77 4.62
CA THR A 147 14.27 -0.71 4.65
C THR A 147 15.67 -1.25 4.94
N ALA A 148 15.81 -2.17 5.89
CA ALA A 148 17.09 -2.80 6.19
C ALA A 148 17.58 -3.64 5.01
N ILE A 149 16.69 -4.45 4.39
CA ILE A 149 17.03 -5.25 3.20
C ILE A 149 17.50 -4.34 2.06
N THR A 150 16.72 -3.31 1.72
CA THR A 150 17.07 -2.35 0.67
C THR A 150 18.38 -1.63 0.99
N GLY A 151 18.60 -1.25 2.24
CA GLY A 151 19.85 -0.65 2.69
C GLY A 151 21.05 -1.56 2.44
N VAL A 152 20.96 -2.82 2.83
CA VAL A 152 22.01 -3.83 2.60
C VAL A 152 22.27 -4.02 1.09
N LEU A 153 21.22 -4.12 0.28
CA LEU A 153 21.34 -4.27 -1.16
C LEU A 153 22.03 -3.05 -1.80
N LEU A 154 21.68 -1.84 -1.37
CA LEU A 154 22.29 -0.61 -1.89
C LEU A 154 23.77 -0.50 -1.50
N VAL A 155 24.10 -0.76 -0.23
CA VAL A 155 25.49 -0.74 0.25
C VAL A 155 26.32 -1.81 -0.45
N GLY A 156 25.79 -3.03 -0.58
CA GLY A 156 26.45 -4.12 -1.30
C GLY A 156 26.70 -3.76 -2.77
N THR A 157 25.69 -3.19 -3.44
CA THR A 157 25.82 -2.73 -4.84
C THR A 157 26.90 -1.65 -4.98
N ALA A 158 26.91 -0.66 -4.09
CA ALA A 158 27.93 0.40 -4.09
C ALA A 158 29.34 -0.17 -3.89
N ALA A 159 29.50 -1.13 -2.97
CA ALA A 159 30.78 -1.79 -2.72
C ALA A 159 31.27 -2.59 -3.95
N VAL A 160 30.37 -3.30 -4.63
CA VAL A 160 30.69 -4.03 -5.87
C VAL A 160 31.13 -3.06 -6.97
N VAL A 161 30.40 -1.96 -7.18
CA VAL A 161 30.75 -0.94 -8.18
C VAL A 161 32.12 -0.31 -7.88
N ALA A 162 32.37 0.06 -6.63
CA ALA A 162 33.66 0.62 -6.20
C ALA A 162 34.82 -0.38 -6.38
N GLY A 163 34.60 -1.65 -6.01
CA GLY A 163 35.57 -2.72 -6.19
C GLY A 163 35.92 -2.96 -7.66
N LEU A 164 34.91 -3.03 -8.54
CA LEU A 164 35.13 -3.17 -9.98
C LEU A 164 35.87 -1.96 -10.58
N TYR A 165 35.54 -0.75 -10.15
CA TYR A 165 36.24 0.46 -10.57
C TYR A 165 37.72 0.43 -10.15
N PHE A 166 38.02 0.03 -8.92
CA PHE A 166 39.38 -0.10 -8.41
C PHE A 166 40.20 -1.16 -9.18
N VAL A 167 39.61 -2.33 -9.47
CA VAL A 167 40.27 -3.36 -10.29
C VAL A 167 40.56 -2.83 -11.70
N LYS A 168 39.60 -2.13 -12.31
CA LYS A 168 39.76 -1.54 -13.65
C LYS A 168 40.84 -0.45 -13.67
N SER A 169 40.95 0.39 -12.64
CA SER A 169 41.96 1.46 -12.59
C SER A 169 43.37 0.89 -12.45
N ARG A 170 43.57 -0.18 -11.67
CA ARG A 170 44.87 -0.85 -11.55
C ARG A 170 45.34 -1.49 -12.86
N ARG A 171 44.44 -2.13 -13.61
CA ARG A 171 44.76 -2.74 -14.92
C ARG A 171 45.16 -1.72 -16.00
N ARG A 172 44.79 -0.45 -15.85
CA ARG A 172 45.21 0.63 -16.77
C ARG A 172 46.61 1.17 -16.47
N GLY A 173 47.18 0.82 -15.32
CA GLY A 173 48.50 1.28 -14.87
C GLY A 173 49.64 0.29 -15.15
N GLU A 174 49.37 -0.91 -15.67
CA GLU A 174 50.43 -1.83 -16.11
C GLU A 174 50.97 -1.35 -17.48
N PRO A 175 52.26 -0.97 -17.59
CA PRO A 175 52.84 -0.62 -18.87
C PRO A 175 52.84 -1.85 -19.77
N ALA A 176 52.38 -1.71 -21.01
CA ALA A 176 52.61 -2.73 -22.02
C ALA A 176 54.12 -2.92 -22.19
N THR A 177 54.64 -4.09 -21.82
CA THR A 177 56.03 -4.47 -22.10
C THR A 177 56.27 -4.32 -23.60
N PRO A 178 57.18 -3.43 -24.05
CA PRO A 178 57.50 -3.35 -25.46
C PRO A 178 58.13 -4.68 -25.89
N THR A 179 57.47 -5.39 -26.80
CA THR A 179 58.11 -6.44 -27.59
C THR A 179 59.19 -5.77 -28.44
N ASP A 180 60.44 -5.89 -28.01
CA ASP A 180 61.61 -5.50 -28.79
C ASP A 180 61.68 -6.41 -30.02
N VAL A 181 61.20 -5.90 -31.16
CA VAL A 181 61.42 -6.50 -32.47
C VAL A 181 62.83 -6.09 -32.90
N SER A 182 63.83 -6.71 -32.29
CA SER A 182 65.20 -6.65 -32.80
C SER A 182 65.24 -7.47 -34.09
N GLY A 183 64.99 -6.78 -35.20
CA GLY A 183 65.26 -7.28 -36.54
C GLY A 183 66.73 -7.66 -36.68
N ALA A 184 66.98 -8.89 -37.10
CA ALA A 184 68.28 -9.31 -37.60
C ALA A 184 68.07 -10.28 -38.77
N ASP A 185 68.02 -9.69 -39.96
CA ASP A 185 68.46 -10.29 -41.23
C ASP A 185 69.13 -9.11 -41.99
N PRO A 186 70.27 -9.22 -42.70
CA PRO A 186 70.65 -10.36 -43.54
C PRO A 186 72.13 -10.80 -43.52
N ARG A 187 72.38 -12.09 -43.79
CA ARG A 187 73.27 -12.61 -44.87
C ARG A 187 73.50 -14.12 -44.77
#